data_AF-A0Q3F6-F1
#
_entry.id   AF-A0Q3F6-F1
#
_cell.length_a   1.000
_cell.length_b   1.000
_cell.length_c   1.000
_cell.angle_alpha   90.00
_cell.angle_beta   90.00
_cell.angle_gamma   90.00
#
_symmetry.space_group_name_H-M   'P 1'
#
loop_
_entity.id
_entity.type
_entity.pdbx_description
1 polymer ?
#
loop_
_entity_poly.entity_id
_entity_poly.type
_entity_poly.pdbx_seq_one_letter_code
_entity_poly.pdbx_strand_id
1 'polypeptide(L)'
;MEKIDDILDDDKLNKAIKKGKRKSKLRIIATCILVFIVGYFINNQIVFRMSIANRQREEKNITFSIPNGRLGDETCIVGLLGGVTSYSVYKEVGWRPVFLYNSARSFGLGYHSIISSGGGYGGHSTGGWPLDCWENGYKKLMFFHPNIKYKEYKKDFSELDKISNGKIIEMGLSLDKGYEASELRSIIPNANISWMWLDTYTKEQMDQYKKEAKEYDGRSTYISEQSTLGVRTEGNLVLTQIYKDNYSGLLNTLRKQGNKDLYRHLKERKNPPAIIGVTVYGTPSELKILSKNPHIKAATIGVMRDNN
;
A
#
# COMPACT_ATOMS: atom_id res chain seq x y z
N MET A 1 25.58 24.67 -79.36
CA MET A 1 25.44 25.86 -78.49
C MET A 1 24.02 26.00 -77.93
N GLU A 2 22.97 25.83 -78.74
CA GLU A 2 21.55 25.87 -78.29
C GLU A 2 21.18 24.98 -77.08
N LYS A 3 21.80 23.80 -76.94
CA LYS A 3 21.55 22.91 -75.78
C LYS A 3 22.17 23.38 -74.46
N ILE A 4 23.12 24.32 -74.49
CA ILE A 4 23.81 24.84 -73.29
C ILE A 4 23.07 26.08 -72.78
N ASP A 5 22.56 26.93 -73.68
CA ASP A 5 21.79 28.12 -73.31
C ASP A 5 20.40 27.76 -72.74
N ASP A 6 19.79 26.64 -73.19
CA ASP A 6 18.53 26.12 -72.61
C ASP A 6 18.72 25.51 -71.20
N ILE A 7 19.96 25.15 -70.84
CA ILE A 7 20.35 24.67 -69.50
C ILE A 7 20.62 25.83 -68.53
N LEU A 8 20.88 27.04 -69.05
CA LEU A 8 21.19 28.26 -68.29
C LEU A 8 20.01 29.24 -68.22
N ASP A 9 18.79 28.81 -68.57
CA ASP A 9 17.58 29.58 -68.36
C ASP A 9 17.30 29.69 -66.85
N ASP A 10 17.70 30.83 -66.26
CA ASP A 10 17.63 31.14 -64.83
C ASP A 10 16.22 30.90 -64.24
N ASP A 11 15.17 31.07 -65.03
CA ASP A 11 13.79 30.81 -64.60
C ASP A 11 13.46 29.31 -64.52
N LYS A 12 13.98 28.50 -65.46
CA LYS A 12 13.87 27.03 -65.40
C LYS A 12 14.71 26.48 -64.25
N LEU A 13 15.92 27.01 -64.04
CA LEU A 13 16.80 26.65 -62.94
C LEU A 13 16.16 26.99 -61.58
N ASN A 14 15.63 28.20 -61.42
CA ASN A 14 14.93 28.62 -60.20
C ASN A 14 13.67 27.79 -59.91
N LYS A 15 12.88 27.44 -60.94
CA LYS A 15 11.73 26.53 -60.80
C LYS A 15 12.16 25.12 -60.37
N ALA A 16 13.23 24.58 -60.97
CA ALA A 16 13.79 23.28 -60.60
C ALA A 16 14.29 23.27 -59.14
N ILE A 17 15.04 24.30 -58.72
CA ILE A 17 15.52 24.47 -57.34
C ILE A 17 14.33 24.59 -56.36
N LYS A 18 13.32 25.40 -56.67
CA LYS A 18 12.11 25.54 -55.82
C LYS A 18 11.34 24.22 -55.71
N LYS A 19 11.21 23.45 -56.80
CA LYS A 19 10.58 22.12 -56.81
C LYS A 19 11.37 21.11 -55.98
N GLY A 20 12.71 21.13 -56.08
CA GLY A 20 13.61 20.33 -55.24
C GLY A 20 13.48 20.65 -53.76
N LYS A 21 13.51 21.94 -53.39
CA LYS A 21 13.28 22.42 -52.02
C LYS A 21 11.91 22.00 -51.48
N ARG A 22 10.84 22.07 -52.27
CA ARG A 22 9.49 21.62 -51.89
C ARG A 22 9.43 20.11 -51.66
N LYS A 23 10.00 19.30 -52.56
CA LYS A 23 10.09 17.84 -52.38
C LYS A 23 10.90 17.45 -51.14
N SER A 24 12.00 18.14 -50.87
CA SER A 24 12.81 17.92 -49.67
C SER A 24 12.03 18.26 -48.39
N LYS A 25 11.36 19.42 -48.33
CA LYS A 25 10.48 19.80 -47.21
C LYS A 25 9.37 18.77 -46.99
N LEU A 26 8.71 18.31 -48.06
CA LEU A 26 7.66 17.30 -47.98
C LEU A 26 8.21 15.97 -47.42
N ARG A 27 9.39 15.53 -47.87
CA ARG A 27 10.05 14.33 -47.36
C ARG A 27 10.37 14.45 -45.87
N ILE A 28 10.90 15.58 -45.42
CA ILE A 28 11.19 15.84 -44.00
C ILE A 28 9.90 15.79 -43.18
N ILE A 29 8.84 16.48 -43.62
CA ILE A 29 7.53 16.48 -42.94
C ILE A 29 6.99 15.04 -42.86
N ALA A 30 7.03 14.28 -43.95
CA ALA A 30 6.57 12.89 -43.97
C ALA A 30 7.39 12.00 -43.02
N THR A 31 8.72 12.14 -42.99
CA THR A 31 9.58 11.43 -42.03
C THR A 31 9.26 11.82 -40.59
N CYS A 32 9.06 13.11 -40.29
CA CYS A 32 8.68 13.55 -38.95
C CYS A 32 7.34 12.92 -38.52
N ILE A 33 6.32 12.97 -39.37
CA ILE A 33 5.00 12.36 -39.09
C ILE A 33 5.17 10.86 -38.82
N LEU A 34 5.93 10.15 -39.65
CA LEU A 34 6.18 8.72 -39.47
C LEU A 34 6.87 8.42 -38.13
N VAL A 35 7.90 9.20 -37.79
CA VAL A 35 8.63 9.06 -36.51
C VAL A 35 7.70 9.34 -35.33
N PHE A 36 6.83 10.35 -35.40
CA PHE A 36 5.85 10.63 -34.35
C PHE A 36 4.83 9.50 -34.19
N ILE A 37 4.32 8.94 -35.28
CA ILE A 37 3.38 7.81 -35.24
C ILE A 37 4.05 6.59 -34.60
N VAL A 38 5.23 6.20 -35.09
CA VAL A 38 5.98 5.06 -34.54
C VAL A 38 6.35 5.30 -33.08
N GLY A 39 6.83 6.50 -32.75
CA GLY A 39 7.15 6.91 -31.38
C GLY A 39 5.94 6.85 -30.45
N TYR A 40 4.75 7.26 -30.92
CA TYR A 40 3.51 7.17 -30.16
C TYR A 40 3.13 5.72 -29.83
N PHE A 41 3.22 4.80 -30.80
CA PHE A 41 2.95 3.38 -30.54
C PHE A 41 3.95 2.76 -29.56
N ILE A 42 5.24 3.05 -29.72
CA ILE A 42 6.30 2.59 -28.81
C ILE A 42 6.07 3.15 -27.40
N ASN A 43 5.75 4.44 -27.28
CA ASN A 43 5.45 5.08 -26.01
C ASN A 43 4.29 4.37 -25.29
N ASN A 44 3.16 4.15 -25.97
CA ASN A 44 2.01 3.49 -25.36
C ASN A 44 2.35 2.07 -24.86
N GLN A 45 3.14 1.30 -25.61
CA GLN A 45 3.57 -0.04 -25.20
C GLN A 45 4.46 -0.02 -23.96
N ILE A 46 5.42 0.92 -23.90
CA ILE A 46 6.31 1.07 -22.75
C ILE A 46 5.51 1.52 -21.52
N VAL A 47 4.66 2.54 -21.67
CA VAL A 47 3.88 3.11 -20.56
C VAL A 47 2.87 2.10 -20.02
N PHE A 48 2.23 1.31 -20.89
CA PHE A 48 1.34 0.24 -20.45
C PHE A 48 2.04 -0.79 -19.54
N ARG A 49 3.26 -1.22 -19.93
CA ARG A 49 4.07 -2.12 -19.08
C ARG A 49 4.47 -1.48 -17.76
N MET A 50 4.86 -0.20 -17.78
CA MET A 50 5.18 0.54 -16.56
C MET A 50 3.96 0.65 -15.64
N SER A 51 2.76 0.89 -16.18
CA SER A 51 1.51 0.97 -15.42
C SER A 51 1.22 -0.36 -14.72
N ILE A 52 1.32 -1.49 -15.41
CA ILE A 52 1.11 -2.81 -14.81
C ILE A 52 2.11 -3.08 -13.68
N ALA A 53 3.40 -2.78 -13.92
CA ALA A 53 4.43 -2.96 -12.90
C ALA A 53 4.20 -2.06 -11.67
N ASN A 54 3.75 -0.82 -11.89
CA ASN A 54 3.39 0.12 -10.84
C ASN A 54 2.19 -0.39 -10.03
N ARG A 55 1.12 -0.84 -10.70
CA ARG A 55 -0.05 -1.44 -10.04
C ARG A 55 0.34 -2.60 -9.13
N GLN A 56 1.11 -3.56 -9.64
CA GLN A 56 1.57 -4.71 -8.86
C GLN A 56 2.42 -4.31 -7.66
N ARG A 57 3.21 -3.23 -7.80
CA ARG A 57 4.02 -2.69 -6.72
C ARG A 57 3.13 -2.10 -5.61
N GLU A 58 2.15 -1.29 -5.98
CA GLU A 58 1.24 -0.63 -5.04
C GLU A 58 0.30 -1.62 -4.36
N GLU A 59 -0.23 -2.59 -5.09
CA GLU A 59 -1.07 -3.65 -4.52
C GLU A 59 -0.34 -4.44 -3.43
N LYS A 60 0.93 -4.79 -3.66
CA LYS A 60 1.76 -5.46 -2.66
C LYS A 60 2.10 -4.55 -1.48
N ASN A 61 2.40 -3.28 -1.73
CA ASN A 61 2.59 -2.30 -0.66
C ASN A 61 1.40 -2.29 0.28
N ILE A 62 0.21 -2.07 -0.26
CA ILE A 62 -1.05 -2.02 0.48
C ILE A 62 -1.28 -3.31 1.25
N THR A 63 -1.09 -4.48 0.60
CA THR A 63 -1.32 -5.79 1.22
C THR A 63 -0.42 -6.03 2.45
N PHE A 64 0.81 -5.51 2.43
CA PHE A 64 1.77 -5.72 3.51
C PHE A 64 1.77 -4.62 4.58
N SER A 65 1.31 -3.40 4.27
CA SER A 65 1.31 -2.27 5.23
C SER A 65 -0.05 -1.91 5.80
N ILE A 66 -1.14 -2.36 5.17
CA ILE A 66 -2.50 -2.18 5.66
C ILE A 66 -3.10 -3.57 5.92
N PRO A 67 -3.41 -3.94 7.18
CA PRO A 67 -4.16 -5.14 7.51
C PRO A 67 -5.35 -5.34 6.57
N ASN A 68 -5.38 -6.49 5.89
CA ASN A 68 -6.43 -6.83 4.91
C ASN A 68 -6.66 -5.81 3.78
N GLY A 69 -5.71 -4.92 3.52
CA GLY A 69 -5.79 -3.92 2.47
C GLY A 69 -5.77 -4.55 1.07
N ARG A 70 -6.54 -3.97 0.15
CA ARG A 70 -6.56 -4.31 -1.28
C ARG A 70 -6.70 -3.05 -2.13
N LEU A 71 -6.11 -3.11 -3.32
CA LEU A 71 -6.31 -2.11 -4.36
C LEU A 71 -7.62 -2.43 -5.09
N GLY A 72 -8.48 -1.43 -5.23
CA GLY A 72 -9.76 -1.56 -5.94
C GLY A 72 -9.71 -0.96 -7.33
N ASP A 73 -10.75 -0.21 -7.67
CA ASP A 73 -10.89 0.43 -8.98
C ASP A 73 -9.72 1.37 -9.27
N GLU A 74 -9.27 1.35 -10.53
CA GLU A 74 -8.12 2.08 -11.01
C GLU A 74 -8.46 2.81 -12.31
N THR A 75 -8.06 4.07 -12.41
CA THR A 75 -8.04 4.83 -13.66
C THR A 75 -6.61 5.29 -13.94
N CYS A 76 -6.11 4.99 -15.13
CA CYS A 76 -4.76 5.35 -15.55
C CYS A 76 -4.81 6.38 -16.68
N ILE A 77 -4.14 7.52 -16.48
CA ILE A 77 -3.95 8.56 -17.49
C ILE A 77 -2.52 8.45 -18.00
N VAL A 78 -2.37 8.11 -19.28
CA VAL A 78 -1.09 7.87 -19.94
C VAL A 78 -0.62 9.12 -20.67
N GLY A 79 0.64 9.50 -20.45
CA GLY A 79 1.35 10.59 -21.12
C GLY A 79 2.63 10.14 -21.81
N LEU A 80 3.53 11.08 -22.06
CA LEU A 80 4.85 10.79 -22.64
C LEU A 80 5.77 10.17 -21.58
N LEU A 81 6.23 8.95 -21.84
CA LEU A 81 7.14 8.15 -21.00
C LEU A 81 6.66 7.94 -19.55
N GLY A 82 5.36 8.12 -19.27
CA GLY A 82 4.81 7.96 -17.94
C GLY A 82 3.32 8.26 -17.88
N GLY A 83 2.78 8.31 -16.66
CA GLY A 83 1.38 8.61 -16.42
C GLY A 83 1.05 8.81 -14.96
N VAL A 84 -0.25 8.96 -14.68
CA VAL A 84 -0.80 9.02 -13.33
C VAL A 84 -1.85 7.93 -13.19
N THR A 85 -1.71 7.12 -12.15
CA THR A 85 -2.69 6.13 -11.73
C THR A 85 -3.45 6.67 -10.53
N SER A 86 -4.75 6.83 -10.64
CA SER A 86 -5.67 7.05 -9.52
C SER A 86 -6.35 5.74 -9.17
N TYR A 87 -6.41 5.41 -7.88
CA TYR A 87 -6.97 4.15 -7.39
C TYR A 87 -7.63 4.33 -6.03
N SER A 88 -8.63 3.49 -5.76
CA SER A 88 -9.27 3.38 -4.45
C SER A 88 -8.62 2.26 -3.64
N VAL A 89 -8.45 2.47 -2.33
CA VAL A 89 -7.95 1.46 -1.41
C VAL A 89 -9.12 0.96 -0.57
N TYR A 90 -9.25 -0.36 -0.49
CA TYR A 90 -10.27 -1.05 0.29
C TYR A 90 -9.60 -1.90 1.36
N LYS A 91 -10.38 -2.25 2.38
CA LYS A 91 -10.01 -3.23 3.39
C LYS A 91 -11.05 -4.32 3.44
N GLU A 92 -10.62 -5.57 3.47
CA GLU A 92 -11.52 -6.71 3.48
C GLU A 92 -11.86 -7.13 4.91
N VAL A 93 -13.14 -7.01 5.29
CA VAL A 93 -13.63 -7.40 6.62
C VAL A 93 -14.66 -8.51 6.42
N GLY A 94 -14.32 -9.72 6.84
CA GLY A 94 -15.16 -10.91 6.61
C GLY A 94 -15.54 -11.11 5.14
N TRP A 95 -14.56 -11.16 4.24
CA TRP A 95 -14.76 -11.41 2.79
C TRP A 95 -15.49 -10.33 2.00
N ARG A 96 -15.76 -9.16 2.58
CA ARG A 96 -16.33 -8.02 1.85
C ARG A 96 -15.43 -6.78 1.94
N PRO A 97 -15.24 -6.06 0.82
CA PRO A 97 -14.42 -4.86 0.80
C PRO A 97 -15.17 -3.67 1.43
N VAL A 98 -14.46 -2.89 2.22
CA VAL A 98 -14.89 -1.59 2.76
C VAL A 98 -13.92 -0.53 2.24
N PHE A 99 -14.44 0.47 1.52
CA PHE A 99 -13.65 1.58 0.98
C PHE A 99 -12.93 2.31 2.11
N LEU A 100 -11.63 2.59 1.99
CA LEU A 100 -10.86 3.36 2.98
C LEU A 100 -10.58 4.80 2.52
N TYR A 101 -9.94 4.96 1.37
CA TYR A 101 -9.50 6.25 0.81
C TYR A 101 -9.17 6.16 -0.69
N ASN A 102 -9.06 7.32 -1.34
CA ASN A 102 -8.55 7.44 -2.71
C ASN A 102 -7.10 7.92 -2.75
N SER A 103 -6.32 7.42 -3.71
CA SER A 103 -4.92 7.79 -3.89
C SER A 103 -4.59 7.99 -5.36
N ALA A 104 -3.58 8.83 -5.63
CA ALA A 104 -3.02 9.01 -6.95
C ALA A 104 -1.48 8.90 -6.89
N ARG A 105 -0.90 8.19 -7.84
CA ARG A 105 0.56 7.98 -7.97
C ARG A 105 1.00 8.17 -9.41
N SER A 106 2.05 8.96 -9.59
CA SER A 106 2.71 9.09 -10.88
C SER A 106 3.68 7.93 -11.09
N PHE A 107 3.87 7.56 -12.35
CA PHE A 107 4.80 6.52 -12.75
C PHE A 107 5.47 6.87 -14.08
N GLY A 108 6.59 6.21 -14.37
CA GLY A 108 7.40 6.45 -15.56
C GLY A 108 8.52 7.47 -15.35
N LEU A 109 9.08 7.94 -16.46
CA LEU A 109 10.22 8.87 -16.51
C LEU A 109 9.78 10.32 -16.77
N GLY A 110 8.52 10.52 -17.20
CA GLY A 110 7.94 11.84 -17.40
C GLY A 110 7.69 12.55 -16.06
N TYR A 111 7.89 13.87 -16.04
CA TYR A 111 7.51 14.68 -14.88
C TYR A 111 5.98 14.80 -14.84
N HIS A 112 5.37 14.13 -13.88
CA HIS A 112 3.93 14.23 -13.60
C HIS A 112 3.76 14.72 -12.17
N SER A 113 3.48 16.01 -12.01
CA SER A 113 3.14 16.59 -10.72
C SER A 113 1.71 16.23 -10.36
N ILE A 114 1.53 15.62 -9.18
CA ILE A 114 0.21 15.39 -8.59
C ILE A 114 0.09 16.37 -7.43
N ILE A 115 -0.88 17.27 -7.53
CA ILE A 115 -1.29 18.10 -6.40
C ILE A 115 -2.50 17.39 -5.78
N SER A 116 -2.27 16.73 -4.65
CA SER A 116 -3.32 16.06 -3.89
C SER A 116 -3.52 16.81 -2.58
N SER A 117 -4.77 17.17 -2.27
CA SER A 117 -5.18 17.55 -0.93
C SER A 117 -5.96 16.38 -0.34
N GLY A 118 -5.33 15.62 0.56
CA GLY A 118 -5.95 14.51 1.27
C GLY A 118 -6.37 14.97 2.66
N GLY A 119 -7.63 14.74 3.03
CA GLY A 119 -8.18 15.07 4.35
C GLY A 119 -8.44 13.80 5.15
N GLY A 120 -7.57 13.47 6.10
CA GLY A 120 -7.92 12.56 7.19
C GLY A 120 -8.63 13.34 8.28
N TYR A 121 -9.73 12.83 8.82
CA TYR A 121 -10.36 13.41 10.01
C TYR A 121 -9.60 12.93 11.24
N GLY A 122 -8.73 13.79 11.76
CA GLY A 122 -7.95 13.56 12.97
C GLY A 122 -8.42 14.46 14.09
N GLY A 123 -8.70 13.91 15.27
CA GLY A 123 -9.08 14.69 16.45
C GLY A 123 -8.35 14.21 17.70
N HIS A 124 -7.94 15.13 18.56
CA HIS A 124 -7.43 14.80 19.88
C HIS A 124 -8.42 15.31 20.93
N SER A 125 -8.92 14.40 21.77
CA SER A 125 -9.65 14.77 22.98
C SER A 125 -8.68 14.74 24.15
N THR A 126 -8.66 15.80 24.96
CA THR A 126 -7.79 15.88 26.14
C THR A 126 -8.00 14.66 27.04
N GLY A 127 -6.94 13.89 27.25
CA GLY A 127 -6.97 12.66 28.06
C GLY A 127 -7.64 11.45 27.40
N GLY A 128 -8.05 11.53 26.13
CA GLY A 128 -8.58 10.39 25.36
C GLY A 128 -7.52 9.75 24.45
N TRP A 129 -7.83 8.58 23.92
CA TRP A 129 -7.07 8.04 22.77
C TRP A 129 -7.29 8.96 21.55
N PRO A 130 -6.26 9.25 20.74
CA PRO A 130 -6.43 10.05 19.54
C PRO A 130 -7.39 9.36 18.57
N LEU A 131 -8.16 10.18 17.88
CA LEU A 131 -9.12 9.75 16.88
C LEU A 131 -8.44 9.87 15.52
N ASP A 132 -7.81 8.78 15.07
CA ASP A 132 -7.23 8.66 13.74
C ASP A 132 -8.14 7.77 12.88
N CYS A 133 -8.73 8.37 11.85
CA CYS A 133 -9.72 7.73 10.99
C CYS A 133 -9.26 7.71 9.52
N TRP A 134 -9.73 6.71 8.78
CA TRP A 134 -9.71 6.70 7.33
C TRP A 134 -10.70 7.73 6.76
N GLU A 135 -10.67 7.99 5.45
CA GLU A 135 -11.59 8.97 4.80
C GLU A 135 -13.06 8.55 4.93
N ASN A 136 -13.32 7.24 5.08
CA ASN A 136 -14.64 6.69 5.35
C ASN A 136 -15.15 6.90 6.80
N GLY A 137 -14.34 7.48 7.69
CA GLY A 137 -14.67 7.72 9.10
C GLY A 137 -14.41 6.56 10.08
N TYR A 138 -14.08 5.35 9.61
CA TYR A 138 -13.69 4.25 10.49
C TYR A 138 -12.29 4.48 11.09
N LYS A 139 -12.11 4.04 12.33
CA LYS A 139 -10.86 4.18 13.07
C LYS A 139 -9.76 3.31 12.45
N LYS A 140 -8.54 3.85 12.43
CA LYS A 140 -7.33 3.06 12.16
C LYS A 140 -7.00 2.21 13.39
N LEU A 141 -6.39 1.04 13.16
CA LEU A 141 -5.95 0.18 14.24
C LEU A 141 -4.76 0.80 15.00
N MET A 142 -4.69 0.53 16.30
CA MET A 142 -3.51 0.86 17.12
C MET A 142 -2.90 -0.42 17.66
N PHE A 143 -1.58 -0.53 17.52
CA PHE A 143 -0.80 -1.68 17.92
C PHE A 143 0.20 -1.33 19.01
N PHE A 144 0.53 -2.31 19.86
CA PHE A 144 1.41 -2.16 21.01
C PHE A 144 2.49 -3.24 20.96
N HIS A 145 3.74 -2.84 20.74
CA HIS A 145 4.82 -3.81 20.61
C HIS A 145 5.11 -4.50 21.95
N PRO A 146 5.21 -5.84 22.02
CA PRO A 146 5.35 -6.55 23.30
C PRO A 146 6.62 -6.18 24.09
N ASN A 147 7.71 -5.85 23.39
CA ASN A 147 8.98 -5.41 23.98
C ASN A 147 9.01 -3.93 24.43
N ILE A 148 7.88 -3.22 24.40
CA ILE A 148 7.78 -1.83 24.84
C ILE A 148 6.84 -1.75 26.04
N LYS A 149 7.29 -1.09 27.11
CA LYS A 149 6.50 -0.87 28.31
C LYS A 149 5.70 0.43 28.17
N TYR A 150 4.49 0.34 27.66
CA TYR A 150 3.56 1.47 27.59
C TYR A 150 2.97 1.79 28.97
N LYS A 151 2.64 3.07 29.19
CA LYS A 151 1.94 3.53 30.40
C LYS A 151 0.49 3.05 30.43
N GLU A 152 -0.16 2.99 29.25
CA GLU A 152 -1.52 2.52 29.08
C GLU A 152 -1.64 1.60 27.86
N TYR A 153 -2.63 0.70 27.89
CA TYR A 153 -2.94 -0.20 26.78
C TYR A 153 -4.41 -0.05 26.42
N LYS A 154 -4.70 0.05 25.13
CA LYS A 154 -6.08 0.13 24.65
C LYS A 154 -6.72 -1.26 24.63
N LYS A 155 -7.89 -1.42 25.24
CA LYS A 155 -8.67 -2.67 25.27
C LYS A 155 -10.13 -2.38 24.97
N ASP A 156 -10.48 -2.35 23.69
CA ASP A 156 -11.82 -1.99 23.23
C ASP A 156 -12.87 -3.11 23.39
N PHE A 157 -12.56 -4.20 24.11
CA PHE A 157 -13.50 -5.28 24.35
C PHE A 157 -14.81 -4.83 25.03
N SER A 158 -14.76 -3.81 25.88
CA SER A 158 -15.96 -3.24 26.52
C SER A 158 -16.85 -2.47 25.55
N GLU A 159 -16.29 -1.98 24.44
CA GLU A 159 -17.05 -1.25 23.42
C GLU A 159 -17.87 -2.20 22.54
N LEU A 160 -17.52 -3.49 22.49
CA LEU A 160 -18.27 -4.51 21.75
C LEU A 160 -19.72 -4.64 22.24
N ASP A 161 -19.98 -4.39 23.52
CA ASP A 161 -21.33 -4.46 24.11
C ASP A 161 -22.28 -3.39 23.59
N LYS A 162 -21.72 -2.32 23.00
CA LYS A 162 -22.49 -1.22 22.40
C LYS A 162 -22.78 -1.45 20.93
N ILE A 163 -22.21 -2.51 20.33
CA ILE A 163 -22.32 -2.80 18.90
C ILE A 163 -23.28 -3.97 18.71
N SER A 164 -24.23 -3.82 17.78
CA SER A 164 -25.16 -4.89 17.44
C SER A 164 -24.44 -6.13 16.91
N ASN A 165 -24.86 -7.31 17.34
CA ASN A 165 -24.37 -8.60 16.83
C ASN A 165 -24.62 -8.82 15.32
N GLY A 166 -25.47 -8.00 14.70
CA GLY A 166 -25.65 -7.97 13.24
C GLY A 166 -24.48 -7.35 12.46
N LYS A 167 -23.38 -6.99 13.12
CA LYS A 167 -22.17 -6.42 12.51
C LYS A 167 -21.02 -7.45 12.49
N ILE A 168 -20.16 -7.33 11.49
CA ILE A 168 -18.82 -7.95 11.48
C ILE A 168 -17.79 -6.85 11.72
N ILE A 169 -16.91 -7.09 12.68
CA ILE A 169 -15.91 -6.13 13.16
C ILE A 169 -14.51 -6.66 12.86
N GLU A 170 -13.65 -5.79 12.38
CA GLU A 170 -12.20 -5.98 12.40
C GLU A 170 -11.63 -5.52 13.75
N MET A 171 -10.77 -6.33 14.34
CA MET A 171 -10.07 -6.01 15.57
C MET A 171 -8.58 -6.32 15.46
N GLY A 172 -7.75 -5.32 15.78
CA GLY A 172 -6.31 -5.48 15.92
C GLY A 172 -5.97 -5.94 17.32
N LEU A 173 -5.22 -7.03 17.44
CA LEU A 173 -4.78 -7.63 18.70
C LEU A 173 -3.26 -7.54 18.80
N SER A 174 -2.78 -6.90 19.85
CA SER A 174 -1.35 -6.88 20.19
C SER A 174 -1.05 -7.98 21.20
N LEU A 175 -0.06 -8.82 20.90
CA LEU A 175 0.28 -9.97 21.72
C LEU A 175 1.21 -9.59 22.88
N ASP A 176 1.34 -10.49 23.85
CA ASP A 176 2.22 -10.33 25.02
C ASP A 176 3.70 -10.58 24.74
N LYS A 177 4.01 -11.34 23.69
CA LYS A 177 5.35 -11.61 23.18
C LYS A 177 5.31 -11.93 21.69
N GLY A 178 6.48 -12.15 21.09
CA GLY A 178 6.57 -12.73 19.74
C GLY A 178 6.25 -14.22 19.75
N TYR A 179 5.46 -14.67 18.78
CA TYR A 179 5.08 -16.06 18.55
C TYR A 179 5.45 -16.52 17.14
N GLU A 180 5.60 -17.84 16.98
CA GLU A 180 5.68 -18.50 15.69
C GLU A 180 4.28 -18.69 15.08
N ALA A 181 4.20 -18.77 13.75
CA ALA A 181 2.93 -18.97 13.04
C ALA A 181 2.20 -20.25 13.46
N SER A 182 2.94 -21.30 13.84
CA SER A 182 2.41 -22.58 14.32
C SER A 182 1.73 -22.47 15.69
N GLU A 183 2.09 -21.48 16.51
CA GLU A 183 1.55 -21.30 17.86
C GLU A 183 0.22 -20.54 17.87
N LEU A 184 -0.05 -19.73 16.83
CA LEU A 184 -1.17 -18.78 16.78
C LEU A 184 -2.54 -19.44 16.98
N ARG A 185 -2.77 -20.64 16.43
CA ARG A 185 -4.06 -21.33 16.59
C ARG A 185 -4.26 -21.89 17.99
N SER A 186 -3.19 -22.19 18.71
CA SER A 186 -3.28 -22.61 20.11
C SER A 186 -3.61 -21.42 21.01
N ILE A 187 -3.03 -20.24 20.74
CA ILE A 187 -3.28 -19.05 21.56
C ILE A 187 -4.56 -18.30 21.17
N ILE A 188 -5.02 -18.38 19.90
CA ILE A 188 -6.24 -17.74 19.39
C ILE A 188 -7.02 -18.77 18.55
N PRO A 189 -7.72 -19.73 19.21
CA PRO A 189 -8.39 -20.83 18.53
C PRO A 189 -9.68 -20.43 17.80
N ASN A 190 -10.46 -19.52 18.39
CA ASN A 190 -11.86 -19.26 17.98
C ASN A 190 -12.04 -17.94 17.22
N ALA A 191 -10.99 -17.42 16.59
CA ALA A 191 -11.07 -16.18 15.82
C ALA A 191 -10.52 -16.34 14.41
N ASN A 192 -11.12 -15.60 13.48
CA ASN A 192 -10.68 -15.55 12.10
C ASN A 192 -9.47 -14.62 12.00
N ILE A 193 -8.27 -15.17 12.25
CA ILE A 193 -7.00 -14.47 11.99
C ILE A 193 -6.93 -14.21 10.48
N SER A 194 -6.87 -12.94 10.12
CA SER A 194 -6.91 -12.43 8.74
C SER A 194 -5.59 -11.79 8.30
N TRP A 195 -4.79 -11.34 9.27
CA TRP A 195 -3.48 -10.73 9.03
C TRP A 195 -2.56 -10.90 10.25
N MET A 196 -1.26 -11.08 10.02
CA MET A 196 -0.25 -11.31 11.05
C MET A 196 0.76 -10.15 11.04
N TRP A 197 0.87 -9.44 12.16
CA TRP A 197 1.81 -8.34 12.36
C TRP A 197 3.20 -8.88 12.71
N LEU A 198 4.21 -8.49 11.94
CA LEU A 198 5.58 -8.98 12.06
C LEU A 198 6.48 -8.00 12.83
N ASP A 199 7.39 -8.54 13.63
CA ASP A 199 8.47 -7.77 14.26
C ASP A 199 9.56 -7.43 13.24
N THR A 200 9.34 -6.38 12.45
CA THR A 200 10.25 -5.91 11.40
C THR A 200 11.09 -4.70 11.80
N TYR A 201 10.99 -4.24 13.04
CA TYR A 201 11.56 -2.96 13.45
C TYR A 201 13.10 -3.03 13.54
N THR A 202 13.76 -1.93 13.19
CA THR A 202 15.20 -1.76 13.45
C THR A 202 15.43 -1.36 14.91
N LYS A 203 16.68 -1.43 15.35
CA LYS A 203 17.04 -1.04 16.72
C LYS A 203 16.72 0.43 16.97
N GLU A 204 17.01 1.29 15.99
CA GLU A 204 16.78 2.73 16.05
C GLU A 204 15.28 3.05 16.20
N GLN A 205 14.42 2.38 15.42
CA GLN A 205 12.97 2.51 15.55
C GLN A 205 12.49 2.06 16.93
N MET A 206 13.00 0.93 17.42
CA MET A 206 12.63 0.42 18.74
C MET A 206 13.08 1.34 19.88
N ASP A 207 14.27 1.93 19.79
CA ASP A 207 14.78 2.86 20.78
C ASP A 207 13.97 4.16 20.78
N GLN A 208 13.55 4.65 19.61
CA GLN A 208 12.61 5.76 19.49
C GLN A 208 11.26 5.45 20.15
N TYR A 209 10.60 4.35 19.80
CA TYR A 209 9.29 4.01 20.38
C TYR A 209 9.36 3.78 21.89
N LYS A 210 10.45 3.21 22.41
CA LYS A 210 10.66 3.07 23.86
C LYS A 210 10.82 4.42 24.55
N LYS A 211 11.53 5.36 23.92
CA LYS A 211 11.69 6.72 24.42
C LYS A 211 10.34 7.44 24.47
N GLU A 212 9.58 7.40 23.38
CA GLU A 212 8.24 8.00 23.29
C GLU A 212 7.29 7.42 24.35
N ALA A 213 7.22 6.08 24.48
CA ALA A 213 6.40 5.41 25.50
C ALA A 213 6.75 5.82 26.94
N LYS A 214 8.02 6.18 27.20
CA LYS A 214 8.49 6.66 28.51
C LYS A 214 8.16 8.14 28.72
N GLU A 215 8.39 8.98 27.72
CA GLU A 215 8.34 10.44 27.84
C GLU A 215 6.93 11.01 27.65
N TYR A 216 6.13 10.46 26.74
CA TYR A 216 4.84 11.04 26.36
C TYR A 216 3.66 10.48 27.15
N ASP A 217 2.49 11.08 26.96
CA ASP A 217 1.25 10.61 27.57
C ASP A 217 0.94 9.15 27.16
N GLY A 218 0.35 8.38 28.09
CA GLY A 218 0.08 6.96 27.87
C GLY A 218 -0.83 6.69 26.69
N ARG A 219 -1.80 7.57 26.43
CA ARG A 219 -2.77 7.43 25.34
C ARG A 219 -2.28 8.01 24.01
N SER A 220 -1.13 8.67 24.02
CA SER A 220 -0.48 9.22 22.82
C SER A 220 0.63 8.33 22.27
N THR A 221 0.89 7.17 22.88
CA THR A 221 1.99 6.28 22.51
C THR A 221 1.48 4.91 22.07
N TYR A 222 1.62 4.63 20.78
CA TYR A 222 1.25 3.37 20.14
C TYR A 222 1.92 3.30 18.76
N ILE A 223 1.89 2.12 18.14
CA ILE A 223 2.29 1.95 16.75
C ILE A 223 1.04 2.07 15.89
N SER A 224 1.01 3.09 15.03
CA SER A 224 -0.06 3.27 14.04
C SER A 224 -0.10 2.09 13.08
N GLU A 225 -1.30 1.68 12.67
CA GLU A 225 -1.53 0.69 11.62
C GLU A 225 -0.64 0.92 10.39
N GLN A 226 -0.48 2.18 9.97
CA GLN A 226 0.29 2.54 8.77
C GLN A 226 1.82 2.34 8.92
N SER A 227 2.30 2.16 10.16
CA SER A 227 3.70 1.87 10.47
C SER A 227 3.97 0.38 10.70
N THR A 228 2.94 -0.47 10.55
CA THR A 228 3.08 -1.91 10.69
C THR A 228 3.40 -2.58 9.37
N LEU A 229 4.10 -3.73 9.45
CA LEU A 229 4.25 -4.63 8.31
C LEU A 229 3.80 -6.03 8.71
N GLY A 230 3.13 -6.70 7.80
CA GLY A 230 2.58 -8.00 8.08
C GLY A 230 2.20 -8.78 6.85
N VAL A 231 1.65 -9.96 7.08
CA VAL A 231 1.25 -10.90 6.04
C VAL A 231 -0.20 -11.28 6.21
N ARG A 232 -0.94 -11.24 5.10
CA ARG A 232 -2.34 -11.65 5.06
C ARG A 232 -2.44 -13.17 5.20
N THR A 233 -3.49 -13.64 5.85
CA THR A 233 -3.76 -15.09 6.02
C THR A 233 -4.95 -15.58 5.22
N GLU A 234 -5.80 -14.66 4.73
CA GLU A 234 -7.06 -14.98 4.05
C GLU A 234 -8.00 -15.83 4.92
N GLY A 235 -7.90 -15.74 6.25
CA GLY A 235 -8.75 -16.53 7.15
C GLY A 235 -8.45 -18.04 7.16
N ASN A 236 -7.42 -18.50 6.46
CA ASN A 236 -7.07 -19.91 6.36
C ASN A 236 -6.59 -20.52 7.68
N LEU A 237 -6.79 -21.83 7.81
CA LEU A 237 -6.38 -22.60 9.00
C LEU A 237 -4.89 -22.95 9.01
N VAL A 238 -4.25 -23.08 7.84
CA VAL A 238 -2.84 -23.50 7.69
C VAL A 238 -1.89 -22.30 7.74
N LEU A 239 -1.78 -21.66 8.90
CA LEU A 239 -1.05 -20.40 9.07
C LEU A 239 0.45 -20.49 8.77
N THR A 240 1.10 -21.61 9.08
CA THR A 240 2.56 -21.77 8.91
C THR A 240 3.00 -21.67 7.45
N GLN A 241 2.31 -22.37 6.55
CA GLN A 241 2.66 -22.36 5.13
C GLN A 241 2.40 -20.98 4.51
N ILE A 242 1.27 -20.37 4.89
CA ILE A 242 0.87 -19.05 4.42
C ILE A 242 1.84 -17.97 4.89
N TYR A 243 2.27 -18.03 6.15
CA TYR A 243 3.31 -17.16 6.66
C TYR A 243 4.57 -17.24 5.78
N LYS A 244 5.04 -18.46 5.50
CA LYS A 244 6.27 -18.69 4.73
C LYS A 244 6.16 -18.12 3.32
N ASP A 245 5.06 -18.41 2.62
CA ASP A 245 4.84 -17.97 1.24
C ASP A 245 4.70 -16.45 1.17
N ASN A 246 3.88 -15.86 2.04
CA ASN A 246 3.63 -14.42 2.04
C ASN A 246 4.83 -13.62 2.56
N TYR A 247 5.61 -14.14 3.51
CA TYR A 247 6.85 -13.52 3.95
C TYR A 247 7.90 -13.49 2.83
N SER A 248 8.01 -14.56 2.04
CA SER A 248 8.88 -14.56 0.85
C SER A 248 8.44 -13.50 -0.18
N GLY A 249 7.12 -13.33 -0.34
CA GLY A 249 6.52 -12.28 -1.14
C GLY A 249 6.86 -10.87 -0.65
N LEU A 250 6.81 -10.65 0.67
CA LEU A 250 7.20 -9.40 1.33
C LEU A 250 8.67 -9.07 1.04
N LEU A 251 9.59 -10.00 1.27
CA LEU A 251 11.03 -9.77 1.03
C LEU A 251 11.31 -9.42 -0.44
N ASN A 252 10.68 -10.14 -1.38
CA ASN A 252 10.82 -9.84 -2.81
C ASN A 252 10.29 -8.43 -3.16
N THR A 253 9.22 -8.00 -2.49
CA THR A 253 8.60 -6.69 -2.66
C THR A 253 9.52 -5.59 -2.16
N LEU A 254 10.03 -5.70 -0.93
CA LEU A 254 11.00 -4.75 -0.35
C LEU A 254 12.23 -4.59 -1.25
N ARG A 255 12.76 -5.70 -1.78
CA ARG A 255 13.88 -5.70 -2.73
C ARG A 255 13.55 -4.90 -4.01
N LYS A 256 12.40 -5.16 -4.63
CA LYS A 256 11.99 -4.51 -5.89
C LYS A 256 11.67 -3.03 -5.72
N GLN A 257 11.20 -2.63 -4.55
CA GLN A 257 10.79 -1.25 -4.26
C GLN A 257 11.94 -0.33 -3.87
N GLY A 258 13.14 -0.88 -3.68
CA GLY A 258 14.31 -0.10 -3.29
C GLY A 258 14.38 0.21 -1.80
N ASN A 259 13.56 -0.43 -0.95
CA ASN A 259 13.71 -0.38 0.50
C ASN A 259 14.84 -1.32 0.94
N LYS A 260 16.07 -0.99 0.50
CA LYS A 260 17.25 -1.85 0.58
C LYS A 260 17.66 -2.10 2.03
N ASP A 261 17.48 -1.13 2.91
CA ASP A 261 17.90 -1.22 4.30
C ASP A 261 17.00 -2.17 5.09
N LEU A 262 15.68 -2.02 4.98
CA LEU A 262 14.75 -2.94 5.61
C LEU A 262 14.85 -4.35 5.02
N TYR A 263 14.99 -4.47 3.69
CA TYR A 263 15.22 -5.78 3.06
C TYR A 263 16.49 -6.45 3.58
N ARG A 264 17.60 -5.71 3.70
CA ARG A 264 18.87 -6.21 4.22
C ARG A 264 18.72 -6.63 5.68
N HIS A 265 18.16 -5.76 6.51
CA HIS A 265 17.86 -6.01 7.92
C HIS A 265 17.08 -7.31 8.11
N LEU A 266 16.01 -7.52 7.35
CA LEU A 266 15.19 -8.73 7.46
C LEU A 266 15.86 -9.99 6.88
N LYS A 267 16.65 -9.84 5.82
CA LYS A 267 17.37 -10.96 5.18
C LYS A 267 18.54 -11.47 6.02
N GLU A 268 19.22 -10.59 6.75
CA GLU A 268 20.38 -10.93 7.58
C GLU A 268 19.99 -11.55 8.93
N ARG A 269 18.70 -11.57 9.28
CA ARG A 269 18.22 -12.25 10.48
C ARG A 269 18.42 -13.76 10.38
N LYS A 270 18.86 -14.37 11.49
CA LYS A 270 19.00 -15.83 11.61
C LYS A 270 17.66 -16.56 11.49
N ASN A 271 16.61 -15.95 12.05
CA ASN A 271 15.26 -16.50 12.06
C ASN A 271 14.30 -15.50 11.40
N PRO A 272 13.21 -15.99 10.77
CA PRO A 272 12.11 -15.13 10.34
C PRO A 272 11.57 -14.25 11.49
N PRO A 273 10.99 -13.07 11.19
CA PRO A 273 10.44 -12.20 12.22
C PRO A 273 9.28 -12.89 12.94
N ALA A 274 9.29 -12.82 14.26
CA ALA A 274 8.20 -13.29 15.09
C ALA A 274 6.91 -12.50 14.83
N ILE A 275 5.77 -13.12 15.14
CA ILE A 275 4.45 -12.51 15.04
C ILE A 275 4.11 -11.89 16.39
N ILE A 276 3.93 -10.58 16.41
CA ILE A 276 3.75 -9.77 17.63
C ILE A 276 2.33 -9.20 17.75
N GLY A 277 1.49 -9.46 16.76
CA GLY A 277 0.07 -9.14 16.76
C GLY A 277 -0.65 -9.82 15.62
N VAL A 278 -1.97 -9.77 15.66
CA VAL A 278 -2.82 -10.26 14.59
C VAL A 278 -4.01 -9.32 14.39
N THR A 279 -4.57 -9.33 13.19
CA THR A 279 -5.89 -8.76 12.94
C THR A 279 -6.88 -9.89 12.78
N VAL A 280 -7.97 -9.82 13.54
CA VAL A 280 -9.06 -10.79 13.50
C VAL A 280 -10.34 -10.13 13.03
N TYR A 281 -11.30 -10.93 12.56
CA TYR A 281 -12.66 -10.45 12.35
C TYR A 281 -13.70 -11.43 12.90
N GLY A 282 -14.86 -10.90 13.26
CA GLY A 282 -16.01 -11.67 13.75
C GLY A 282 -17.14 -10.76 14.22
N THR A 283 -18.22 -11.36 14.71
CA THR A 283 -19.28 -10.66 15.43
C THR A 283 -18.78 -10.14 16.78
N PRO A 284 -19.42 -9.11 17.37
CA PRO A 284 -19.10 -8.65 18.71
C PRO A 284 -19.02 -9.78 19.74
N SER A 285 -19.96 -10.72 19.72
CA SER A 285 -19.99 -11.84 20.66
C SER A 285 -18.82 -12.81 20.48
N GLU A 286 -18.44 -13.14 19.25
CA GLU A 286 -17.28 -14.00 18.98
C GLU A 286 -15.98 -13.34 19.44
N LEU A 287 -15.79 -12.06 19.15
CA LEU A 287 -14.58 -11.32 19.53
C LEU A 287 -14.47 -11.10 21.04
N LYS A 288 -15.61 -10.95 21.75
CA LYS A 288 -15.62 -10.75 23.20
C LYS A 288 -15.01 -11.92 23.97
N ILE A 289 -15.07 -13.14 23.43
CA ILE A 289 -14.46 -14.34 24.03
C ILE A 289 -12.94 -14.13 24.24
N LEU A 290 -12.29 -13.34 23.38
CA LEU A 290 -10.86 -13.06 23.44
C LEU A 290 -10.47 -12.11 24.60
N SER A 291 -11.42 -11.43 25.24
CA SER A 291 -11.15 -10.46 26.31
C SER A 291 -10.43 -11.05 27.53
N LYS A 292 -10.59 -12.36 27.77
CA LYS A 292 -9.96 -13.08 28.89
C LYS A 292 -8.64 -13.75 28.52
N ASN A 293 -8.17 -13.60 27.29
CA ASN A 293 -6.97 -14.28 26.81
C ASN A 293 -5.70 -13.60 27.37
N PRO A 294 -4.86 -14.32 28.15
CA PRO A 294 -3.65 -13.75 28.74
C PRO A 294 -2.57 -13.37 27.72
N HIS A 295 -2.64 -13.95 26.51
CA HIS A 295 -1.70 -13.68 25.42
C HIS A 295 -1.98 -12.35 24.70
N ILE A 296 -3.08 -11.65 25.03
CA ILE A 296 -3.48 -10.38 24.39
C ILE A 296 -3.24 -9.21 25.37
N LYS A 297 -2.34 -8.30 25.00
CA LYS A 297 -2.03 -7.09 25.79
C LYS A 297 -2.94 -5.92 25.47
N ALA A 298 -3.27 -5.73 24.19
CA ALA A 298 -4.13 -4.66 23.71
C ALA A 298 -5.04 -5.16 22.58
N ALA A 299 -6.20 -4.52 22.47
CA ALA A 299 -7.20 -4.81 21.45
C ALA A 299 -7.86 -3.51 20.99
N THR A 300 -7.91 -3.28 19.68
CA THR A 300 -8.48 -2.06 19.09
C THR A 300 -9.48 -2.38 18.00
N ILE A 301 -10.64 -1.71 18.05
CA ILE A 301 -11.69 -1.86 17.02
C ILE A 301 -11.31 -0.99 15.82
N GLY A 302 -11.30 -1.62 14.64
CA GLY A 302 -11.07 -0.95 13.36
C GLY A 302 -12.35 -0.78 12.57
N VAL A 303 -12.32 -1.24 11.32
CA VAL A 303 -13.47 -1.18 10.41
C VAL A 303 -14.56 -2.15 10.85
N MET A 304 -15.82 -1.74 10.69
CA MET A 304 -16.98 -2.60 10.90
C MET A 304 -17.94 -2.51 9.72
N ARG A 305 -18.73 -3.55 9.49
CA ARG A 305 -19.78 -3.59 8.47
C ARG A 305 -21.01 -4.35 8.93
N ASP A 306 -22.13 -4.17 8.25
CA ASP A 306 -23.28 -5.06 8.39
C ASP A 306 -22.92 -6.48 7.94
N ASN A 307 -23.47 -7.48 8.65
CA ASN A 307 -23.25 -8.89 8.35
C ASN A 307 -23.97 -9.32 7.06
N ASN A 308 -25.11 -8.69 6.75
CA ASN A 308 -25.98 -8.99 5.60
C ASN A 308 -25.45 -8.43 4.29
#